data_AF-A0A2R6LYE1-F1
#
_entry.id   AF-A0A2R6LYE1-F1
#
_cell.length_a   1.000
_cell.length_b   1.000
_cell.length_c   1.000
_cell.angle_alpha   90.00
_cell.angle_beta   90.00
_cell.angle_gamma   90.00
#
_symmetry.space_group_name_H-M   'P 1'
#
loop_
_entity.id
_entity.type
_entity.pdbx_description
1 polymer ?
#
loop_
_entity_poly.entity_id
_entity_poly.type
_entity_poly.pdbx_seq_one_letter_code
_entity_poly.pdbx_strand_id
1 'polypeptide(L)'
;LVVLGVLAAGTGFVNMVPVAKLAGAKIDYLHAWLDGPAGLGTAVHHYDALLKDVAGYAAADLSPLAPAGVSLGLALAGGLLARSLYARPDPVEHTDRLGRVKTVLASNYYLDEFQVWLAEGVTLRVARAANTVDQGVIDGVVDGVSSVSLFSGDRLRRIQDGIVTHYATFVTLGLVALLLIVGLTGGWFL
;
A
#
# COMPACT_ATOMS: atom_id res chain seq x y z
N LEU A 1 -7.17 19.03 -10.87
CA LEU A 1 -8.20 20.02 -10.49
C LEU A 1 -9.37 20.09 -11.49
N VAL A 2 -9.12 20.29 -12.79
CA VAL A 2 -10.22 20.37 -13.80
C VAL A 2 -11.12 19.13 -13.81
N VAL A 3 -10.52 17.93 -13.80
CA VAL A 3 -11.28 16.66 -13.75
C VAL A 3 -12.19 16.60 -12.53
N LEU A 4 -11.67 16.94 -11.34
CA LEU A 4 -12.43 16.91 -10.10
C LEU A 4 -13.58 17.93 -10.13
N GLY A 5 -13.34 19.13 -10.66
CA GLY A 5 -14.36 20.17 -10.81
C GLY A 5 -15.47 19.78 -11.78
N VAL A 6 -15.12 19.18 -12.93
CA VAL A 6 -16.10 18.67 -13.90
C VAL A 6 -16.93 17.54 -13.30
N LEU A 7 -16.29 16.58 -12.62
CA LEU A 7 -16.99 15.49 -11.95
C LEU A 7 -17.92 16.00 -10.84
N ALA A 8 -17.49 16.97 -10.05
CA ALA A 8 -18.31 17.58 -9.00
C ALA A 8 -19.53 18.30 -9.59
N ALA A 9 -19.34 19.12 -10.64
CA ALA A 9 -20.44 19.81 -11.32
C ALA A 9 -21.42 18.83 -11.97
N GLY A 10 -20.91 17.79 -12.64
CA GLY A 10 -21.73 16.73 -13.23
C GLY A 10 -22.54 15.97 -12.18
N THR A 11 -21.91 15.56 -11.07
CA THR A 11 -22.60 14.85 -9.98
C THR A 11 -23.64 15.73 -9.30
N GLY A 12 -23.33 17.02 -9.08
CA GLY A 12 -24.27 17.99 -8.53
C GLY A 12 -25.47 18.26 -9.45
N PHE A 13 -25.26 18.25 -10.78
CA PHE A 13 -26.34 18.37 -11.76
C PHE A 13 -27.23 17.12 -11.81
N VAL A 14 -26.67 15.93 -11.66
CA VAL A 14 -27.45 14.68 -11.58
C VAL A 14 -28.23 14.58 -10.26
N ASN A 15 -27.74 15.21 -9.19
CA ASN A 15 -28.36 15.14 -7.86
C ASN A 15 -28.67 16.53 -7.30
N MET A 16 -29.60 17.24 -7.93
CA MET A 16 -29.96 18.62 -7.58
C MET A 16 -30.86 18.71 -6.34
N VAL A 17 -30.43 18.16 -5.21
CA VAL A 17 -31.18 18.13 -3.94
C VAL A 17 -31.71 19.51 -3.52
N PRO A 18 -30.94 20.62 -3.62
CA PRO A 18 -31.46 21.96 -3.31
C PRO A 18 -32.65 22.38 -4.18
N VAL A 19 -32.59 22.08 -5.48
CA VAL A 19 -33.63 22.46 -6.45
C VAL A 19 -34.83 21.53 -6.30
N ALA A 20 -34.61 20.24 -6.06
CA ALA A 20 -35.66 19.25 -5.76
C ALA A 20 -36.53 19.72 -4.59
N LYS A 21 -35.89 20.18 -3.50
CA LYS A 21 -36.57 20.69 -2.31
C LYS A 21 -37.37 21.98 -2.57
N LEU A 22 -36.86 22.87 -3.42
CA LEU A 22 -37.53 24.14 -3.74
C LEU A 22 -38.66 24.00 -4.76
N ALA A 23 -38.49 23.14 -5.76
CA ALA A 23 -39.45 22.94 -6.84
C ALA A 23 -40.44 21.79 -6.59
N GLY A 24 -40.26 21.02 -5.50
CA GLY A 24 -41.03 19.80 -5.24
C GLY A 24 -40.83 18.70 -6.29
N ALA A 25 -39.75 18.78 -7.06
CA ALA A 25 -39.46 17.88 -8.17
C ALA A 25 -38.57 16.72 -7.73
N LYS A 26 -38.82 15.51 -8.23
CA LYS A 26 -37.98 14.32 -7.99
C LYS A 26 -36.75 14.32 -8.90
N ILE A 27 -35.80 15.21 -8.62
CA ILE A 27 -34.55 15.38 -9.40
C ILE A 27 -33.30 15.03 -8.58
N ASP A 28 -33.50 14.26 -7.52
CA ASP A 28 -32.49 13.64 -6.65
C ASP A 28 -32.16 12.21 -7.13
N TYR A 29 -31.89 12.07 -8.44
CA TYR A 29 -31.74 10.78 -9.11
C TYR A 29 -30.67 9.89 -8.48
N LEU A 30 -29.54 10.48 -8.07
CA LEU A 30 -28.46 9.74 -7.44
C LEU A 30 -28.86 9.25 -6.04
N HIS A 31 -29.57 10.08 -5.27
CA HIS A 31 -30.04 9.69 -3.95
C HIS A 31 -31.05 8.54 -4.04
N ALA A 32 -32.01 8.64 -4.97
CA ALA A 32 -32.99 7.58 -5.22
C ALA A 32 -32.32 6.29 -5.72
N TRP A 33 -31.29 6.38 -6.56
CA TRP A 33 -30.53 5.21 -7.03
C TRP A 33 -29.74 4.55 -5.89
N LEU A 34 -29.09 5.34 -5.04
CA LEU A 34 -28.30 4.84 -3.90
C LEU A 34 -29.17 4.27 -2.77
N ASP A 35 -30.39 4.77 -2.59
CA ASP A 35 -31.31 4.22 -1.60
C ASP A 35 -31.75 2.79 -1.97
N GLY A 36 -31.87 2.52 -3.28
CA GLY A 36 -32.01 1.17 -3.84
C GLY A 36 -33.24 0.39 -3.35
N PRO A 37 -33.37 -0.89 -3.75
CA PRO A 37 -34.39 -1.79 -3.22
C PRO A 37 -34.26 -2.00 -1.71
N ALA A 38 -35.40 -2.00 -1.00
CA ALA A 38 -35.45 -2.27 0.43
C ALA A 38 -34.80 -3.64 0.76
N GLY A 39 -33.84 -3.65 1.70
CA GLY A 39 -33.19 -4.86 2.20
C GLY A 39 -31.73 -5.07 1.75
N LEU A 40 -31.18 -4.21 0.89
CA LEU A 40 -29.76 -4.21 0.59
C LEU A 40 -29.00 -3.40 1.64
N GLY A 41 -27.97 -4.00 2.26
CA GLY A 41 -27.10 -3.31 3.24
C GLY A 41 -26.25 -2.16 2.66
N THR A 42 -26.35 -1.92 1.35
CA THR A 42 -25.70 -0.82 0.64
C THR A 42 -26.59 0.41 0.45
N ALA A 43 -27.82 0.38 0.97
CA ALA A 43 -28.76 1.49 0.86
C ALA A 43 -28.34 2.69 1.72
N VAL A 44 -28.60 3.91 1.23
CA VAL A 44 -28.22 5.16 1.94
C VAL A 44 -28.81 5.21 3.35
N HIS A 45 -30.07 4.83 3.55
CA HIS A 45 -30.69 4.83 4.88
C HIS A 45 -29.99 3.89 5.88
N HIS A 46 -29.37 2.80 5.42
CA HIS A 46 -28.59 1.92 6.27
C HIS A 46 -27.30 2.60 6.74
N TYR A 47 -26.62 3.33 5.85
CA TYR A 47 -25.45 4.12 6.21
C TYR A 47 -25.80 5.29 7.14
N ASP A 48 -26.96 5.92 6.94
CA ASP A 48 -27.43 7.02 7.81
C ASP A 48 -27.62 6.53 9.25
N ALA A 49 -28.17 5.33 9.44
CA ALA A 49 -28.28 4.68 10.75
C ALA A 49 -26.91 4.37 11.36
N LEU A 50 -25.98 3.80 10.59
CA LEU A 50 -24.62 3.50 11.08
C LEU A 50 -23.85 4.77 11.48
N LEU A 51 -23.95 5.84 10.69
CA LEU A 51 -23.31 7.12 10.98
C LEU A 51 -23.83 7.70 12.30
N LYS A 52 -25.14 7.61 12.53
CA LYS A 52 -25.76 8.11 13.76
C LYS A 52 -25.46 7.23 14.97
N ASP A 53 -25.69 5.94 14.87
CA ASP A 53 -25.73 5.03 16.02
C ASP A 53 -24.34 4.50 16.39
N VAL A 54 -23.41 4.37 15.43
CA VAL A 54 -22.05 3.87 15.67
C VAL A 54 -21.05 5.02 15.74
N ALA A 55 -21.08 5.93 14.76
CA ALA A 55 -20.09 7.01 14.67
C ALA A 55 -20.50 8.29 15.41
N GLY A 56 -21.75 8.40 15.88
CA GLY A 56 -22.26 9.56 16.61
C GLY A 56 -22.46 10.81 15.74
N TYR A 57 -22.47 10.68 14.42
CA TYR A 57 -22.73 11.79 13.51
C TYR A 57 -24.23 11.98 13.32
N ALA A 58 -24.74 13.15 13.70
CA ALA A 58 -26.10 13.57 13.37
C ALA A 58 -26.06 14.66 12.30
N ALA A 59 -27.09 14.69 11.44
CA ALA A 59 -27.29 15.81 10.54
C ALA A 59 -27.41 17.10 11.34
N ALA A 60 -26.69 18.14 10.94
CA ALA A 60 -26.84 19.44 11.55
C ALA A 60 -28.25 19.98 11.28
N ASP A 61 -28.87 20.64 12.27
CA ASP A 61 -30.17 21.31 12.13
C ASP A 61 -30.14 22.54 11.18
N LEU A 62 -29.00 22.78 10.53
CA LEU A 62 -28.82 23.84 9.56
C LEU A 62 -29.37 23.41 8.20
N SER A 63 -30.12 24.30 7.56
CA SER A 63 -30.52 24.12 6.16
C SER A 63 -29.28 23.91 5.29
N PRO A 64 -29.22 22.88 4.43
CA PRO A 64 -28.10 22.63 3.52
C PRO A 64 -27.77 23.81 2.59
N LEU A 65 -28.75 24.70 2.37
CA LEU A 65 -28.59 25.90 1.55
C LEU A 65 -27.61 26.92 2.17
N ALA A 66 -27.57 27.03 3.50
CA ALA A 66 -26.70 27.97 4.19
C ALA A 66 -25.20 27.65 3.99
N PRO A 67 -24.68 26.45 4.33
CA PRO A 67 -23.29 26.10 4.08
C PRO A 67 -22.96 26.05 2.58
N ALA A 68 -23.90 25.64 1.72
CA ALA A 68 -23.72 25.70 0.27
C ALA A 68 -23.51 27.13 -0.22
N GLY A 69 -24.33 28.08 0.25
CA GLY A 69 -24.18 29.51 -0.05
C GLY A 69 -22.87 30.09 0.46
N VAL A 70 -22.46 29.74 1.69
CA VAL A 70 -21.17 30.16 2.26
C VAL A 70 -20.00 29.61 1.45
N SER A 71 -20.01 28.33 1.11
CA SER A 71 -18.96 27.68 0.32
C SER A 71 -18.84 28.29 -1.08
N LEU A 72 -19.96 28.47 -1.78
CA LEU A 72 -19.99 29.10 -3.10
C LEU A 72 -19.51 30.56 -3.01
N GLY A 73 -19.96 31.29 -1.98
CA GLY A 73 -19.53 32.66 -1.72
C GLY A 73 -18.02 32.77 -1.51
N LEU A 74 -17.44 31.90 -0.69
CA LEU A 74 -15.98 31.84 -0.45
C LEU A 74 -15.21 31.48 -1.73
N ALA A 75 -15.71 30.53 -2.52
CA ALA A 75 -15.08 30.14 -3.78
C ALA A 75 -15.08 31.29 -4.79
N LEU A 76 -16.23 31.96 -4.98
CA LEU A 76 -16.35 33.12 -5.86
C LEU A 76 -15.52 34.29 -5.34
N ALA A 77 -15.53 34.56 -4.04
CA ALA A 77 -14.72 35.61 -3.43
C ALA A 77 -13.23 35.36 -3.67
N GLY A 78 -12.74 34.13 -3.43
CA GLY A 78 -11.35 33.75 -3.71
C GLY A 78 -10.97 33.91 -5.18
N GLY A 79 -11.84 33.47 -6.10
CA GLY A 79 -11.63 33.62 -7.54
C GLY A 79 -11.64 35.07 -8.02
N LEU A 80 -12.58 35.89 -7.51
CA LEU A 80 -12.65 37.31 -7.81
C LEU A 80 -11.48 38.09 -7.22
N LEU A 81 -11.04 37.76 -6.00
CA LEU A 81 -9.85 38.33 -5.40
C LEU A 81 -8.60 38.00 -6.23
N ALA A 82 -8.42 36.73 -6.60
CA ALA A 82 -7.32 36.32 -7.48
C ALA A 82 -7.37 37.05 -8.83
N ARG A 83 -8.54 37.13 -9.47
CA ARG A 83 -8.72 37.90 -10.71
C ARG A 83 -8.35 39.38 -10.51
N SER A 84 -8.83 40.01 -9.44
CA SER A 84 -8.55 41.44 -9.19
C SER A 84 -7.06 41.74 -8.97
N LEU A 85 -6.33 40.79 -8.37
CA LEU A 85 -4.90 40.94 -8.09
C LEU A 85 -4.01 40.64 -9.30
N TYR A 86 -4.43 39.71 -10.18
CA TYR A 86 -3.58 39.13 -11.22
C TYR A 86 -4.08 39.37 -12.66
N ALA A 87 -5.28 39.90 -12.91
CA ALA A 87 -5.81 40.17 -14.25
C ALA A 87 -5.22 41.45 -14.87
N ARG A 88 -3.89 41.47 -15.03
CA ARG A 88 -3.12 42.54 -15.64
C ARG A 88 -1.99 41.95 -16.51
N PRO A 89 -1.46 42.68 -17.50
CA PRO A 89 -0.49 42.13 -18.44
C PRO A 89 0.81 41.61 -17.81
N ASP A 90 1.24 42.23 -16.70
CA ASP A 90 2.43 41.85 -15.95
C ASP A 90 2.10 41.65 -14.46
N PRO A 91 1.62 40.46 -14.07
CA PRO A 91 1.20 40.17 -12.70
C PRO A 91 2.41 40.12 -11.76
N VAL A 92 2.39 40.94 -10.71
CA VAL A 92 3.42 40.92 -9.66
C VAL A 92 2.93 40.05 -8.50
N GLU A 93 3.87 39.37 -7.85
CA GLU A 93 3.60 38.53 -6.69
C GLU A 93 3.17 39.38 -5.48
N HIS A 94 2.06 39.01 -4.84
CA HIS A 94 1.53 39.70 -3.65
C HIS A 94 1.86 38.99 -2.32
N THR A 95 2.59 37.88 -2.38
CA THR A 95 2.81 36.96 -1.25
C THR A 95 3.95 37.40 -0.32
N ASP A 96 4.78 38.37 -0.72
CA ASP A 96 5.94 38.83 0.07
C ASP A 96 5.55 39.33 1.46
N ARG A 97 4.32 39.85 1.60
CA ARG A 97 3.75 40.29 2.89
C ARG A 97 3.53 39.15 3.88
N LEU A 98 3.47 37.90 3.42
CA LEU A 98 3.30 36.72 4.27
C LEU A 98 4.61 36.32 5.00
N GLY A 99 5.75 36.88 4.60
CA GLY A 99 7.06 36.63 5.23
C GLY A 99 7.36 35.12 5.32
N ARG A 100 7.61 34.62 6.53
CA ARG A 100 7.95 33.20 6.78
C ARG A 100 6.84 32.23 6.37
N VAL A 101 5.58 32.68 6.36
CA VAL A 101 4.44 31.84 5.95
C VAL A 101 4.50 31.56 4.44
N LYS A 102 4.96 32.53 3.63
CA LYS A 102 5.25 32.31 2.20
C LYS A 102 6.24 31.18 2.04
N THR A 103 7.34 31.20 2.79
CA THR A 103 8.39 30.18 2.68
C THR A 103 7.85 28.78 2.95
N VAL A 104 7.09 28.59 4.03
CA VAL A 104 6.51 27.27 4.36
C VAL A 104 5.53 26.79 3.28
N LEU A 105 4.64 27.68 2.81
CA LEU A 105 3.66 27.35 1.77
C LEU A 105 4.32 27.07 0.41
N ALA A 106 5.32 27.88 0.04
CA ALA A 106 6.06 27.74 -1.21
C ALA A 106 6.97 26.50 -1.21
N SER A 107 7.40 26.03 -0.04
CA SER A 107 8.14 24.77 0.14
C SER A 107 7.22 23.56 0.32
N ASN A 108 5.94 23.60 -0.11
CA ASN A 108 4.99 22.48 0.05
C ASN A 108 4.94 21.90 1.48
N TYR A 109 5.03 22.78 2.50
CA TYR A 109 5.10 22.38 3.91
C TYR A 109 6.31 21.50 4.28
N TYR A 110 7.37 21.52 3.49
CA TYR A 110 8.56 20.65 3.60
C TYR A 110 8.24 19.15 3.51
N LEU A 111 7.08 18.80 2.97
CA LEU A 111 6.66 17.40 2.87
C LEU A 111 7.52 16.65 1.86
N ASP A 112 7.87 17.29 0.74
CA ASP A 112 8.71 16.70 -0.29
C ASP A 112 10.13 16.41 0.25
N GLU A 113 10.73 17.36 0.98
CA GLU A 113 12.03 17.19 1.62
C GLU A 113 12.00 16.13 2.72
N PHE A 114 10.94 16.07 3.51
CA PHE A 114 10.75 15.02 4.51
C PHE A 114 10.65 13.64 3.87
N GLN A 115 9.91 13.51 2.76
CA GLN A 115 9.79 12.26 2.02
C GLN A 115 11.14 11.81 1.46
N VAL A 116 11.91 12.71 0.86
CA VAL A 116 13.27 12.42 0.37
C VAL A 116 14.19 12.02 1.52
N TRP A 117 14.17 12.76 2.63
CA TRP A 117 14.94 12.43 3.82
C TRP A 117 14.59 11.04 4.38
N LEU A 118 13.30 10.70 4.41
CA LEU A 118 12.85 9.40 4.88
C LEU A 118 13.31 8.28 3.94
N ALA A 119 13.11 8.47 2.63
CA ALA A 119 13.47 7.49 1.61
C ALA A 119 14.98 7.26 1.52
N GLU A 120 15.78 8.33 1.39
CA GLU A 120 17.23 8.23 1.19
C GLU A 120 17.99 8.13 2.52
N GLY A 121 17.54 8.84 3.54
CA GLY A 121 18.19 8.91 4.84
C GLY A 121 17.93 7.69 5.72
N VAL A 122 16.75 7.08 5.62
CA VAL A 122 16.37 5.93 6.45
C VAL A 122 16.23 4.67 5.59
N THR A 123 15.25 4.66 4.67
CA THR A 123 14.88 3.44 3.94
C THR A 123 16.04 2.87 3.13
N LEU A 124 16.75 3.72 2.38
CA LEU A 124 17.89 3.27 1.56
C LEU A 124 19.04 2.72 2.41
N ARG A 125 19.28 3.29 3.60
CA ARG A 125 20.34 2.79 4.49
C ARG A 125 19.99 1.42 5.06
N VAL A 126 18.74 1.24 5.49
CA VAL A 126 18.25 -0.05 5.96
C VAL A 126 18.32 -1.10 4.83
N ALA A 127 17.90 -0.74 3.61
CA ALA A 127 17.98 -1.61 2.46
C ALA A 127 19.43 -2.03 2.14
N ARG A 128 20.38 -1.09 2.18
CA ARG A 128 21.81 -1.43 2.00
C ARG A 128 22.33 -2.34 3.08
N ALA A 129 21.97 -2.11 4.35
CA ALA A 129 22.38 -2.98 5.45
C ALA A 129 21.83 -4.40 5.27
N ALA A 130 20.55 -4.52 4.90
CA ALA A 130 19.93 -5.81 4.59
C ALA A 130 20.63 -6.51 3.42
N ASN A 131 20.95 -5.78 2.35
CA ASN A 131 21.66 -6.32 1.20
C ASN A 131 23.08 -6.81 1.57
N THR A 132 23.80 -6.12 2.46
CA THR A 132 25.10 -6.61 2.95
C THR A 132 24.95 -7.90 3.77
N VAL A 133 23.88 -8.03 4.55
CA VAL A 133 23.59 -9.27 5.30
C VAL A 133 23.26 -10.41 4.35
N ASP A 134 22.47 -10.16 3.31
CA ASP A 134 22.13 -11.15 2.28
C ASP A 134 23.39 -11.67 1.57
N GLN A 135 24.18 -10.75 0.99
CA GLN A 135 25.41 -11.10 0.27
C GLN A 135 26.50 -11.72 1.16
N GLY A 136 26.53 -11.38 2.46
CA GLY A 136 27.55 -11.91 3.37
C GLY A 136 27.14 -13.23 4.01
N VAL A 137 25.96 -13.25 4.62
CA VAL A 137 25.50 -14.36 5.47
C VAL A 137 24.70 -15.36 4.66
N ILE A 138 23.71 -14.90 3.90
CA ILE A 138 22.78 -15.80 3.21
C ILE A 138 23.52 -16.51 2.07
N ASP A 139 24.18 -15.75 1.19
CA ASP A 139 24.99 -16.32 0.11
C ASP A 139 26.12 -17.19 0.66
N GLY A 140 26.81 -16.75 1.72
CA GLY A 140 27.87 -17.53 2.36
C GLY A 140 27.41 -18.89 2.89
N VAL A 141 26.20 -18.97 3.46
CA VAL A 141 25.61 -20.23 3.90
C VAL A 141 25.27 -21.12 2.70
N VAL A 142 24.67 -20.56 1.65
CA VAL A 142 24.30 -21.30 0.43
C VAL A 142 25.54 -21.89 -0.25
N ASP A 143 26.58 -21.07 -0.43
CA ASP A 143 27.86 -21.49 -1.01
C ASP A 143 28.56 -22.52 -0.10
N GLY A 144 28.46 -22.37 1.22
CA GLY A 144 28.95 -23.34 2.19
C GLY A 144 28.32 -24.73 1.98
N VAL A 145 26.99 -24.81 1.91
CA VAL A 145 26.28 -26.08 1.66
C VAL A 145 26.66 -26.67 0.30
N SER A 146 26.76 -25.83 -0.73
CA SER A 146 27.22 -26.24 -2.07
C SER A 146 28.63 -26.85 -2.02
N SER A 147 29.56 -26.19 -1.33
CA SER A 147 30.96 -26.63 -1.20
C SER A 147 31.08 -27.99 -0.49
N VAL A 148 30.31 -28.21 0.59
CA VAL A 148 30.28 -29.49 1.31
C VAL A 148 29.73 -30.61 0.41
N SER A 149 28.71 -30.30 -0.37
CA SER A 149 28.10 -31.25 -1.31
C SER A 149 29.09 -31.63 -2.41
N LEU A 150 29.75 -30.64 -3.03
CA LEU A 150 30.77 -30.86 -4.06
C LEU A 150 31.96 -31.66 -3.51
N PHE A 151 32.47 -31.30 -2.33
CA PHE A 151 33.56 -32.02 -1.67
C PHE A 151 33.19 -33.49 -1.40
N SER A 152 31.99 -33.73 -0.88
CA SER A 152 31.50 -35.08 -0.59
C SER A 152 31.35 -35.90 -1.87
N GLY A 153 30.79 -35.31 -2.92
CA GLY A 153 30.67 -35.94 -4.24
C GLY A 153 32.03 -36.27 -4.85
N ASP A 154 33.00 -35.36 -4.77
CA ASP A 154 34.36 -35.58 -5.26
C ASP A 154 35.08 -36.70 -4.51
N ARG A 155 34.85 -36.83 -3.20
CA ARG A 155 35.42 -37.90 -2.40
C ARG A 155 34.78 -39.26 -2.74
N LEU A 156 33.45 -39.30 -2.88
CA LEU A 156 32.72 -40.50 -3.32
C LEU A 156 33.16 -40.95 -4.71
N ARG A 157 33.36 -40.01 -5.65
CA ARG A 157 33.85 -40.31 -7.00
C ARG A 157 35.21 -41.01 -6.99
N ARG A 158 36.11 -40.61 -6.08
CA ARG A 158 37.44 -41.24 -5.96
C ARG A 158 37.42 -42.66 -5.38
N ILE A 159 36.34 -43.07 -4.73
CA ILE A 159 36.16 -44.44 -4.24
C ILE A 159 35.80 -45.39 -5.41
N GLN A 160 35.21 -44.86 -6.48
CA GLN A 160 34.89 -45.61 -7.70
C GLN A 160 36.09 -45.62 -8.66
N ASP A 161 37.08 -46.45 -8.37
CA ASP A 161 38.34 -46.55 -9.11
C ASP A 161 38.30 -47.50 -10.32
N GLY A 162 37.17 -48.15 -10.57
CA GLY A 162 36.96 -49.02 -11.72
C GLY A 162 37.52 -50.44 -11.58
N ILE A 163 38.04 -50.81 -10.41
CA ILE A 163 38.59 -52.15 -10.16
C ILE A 163 37.49 -53.08 -9.62
N VAL A 164 37.12 -54.13 -10.39
CA VAL A 164 36.02 -55.06 -10.05
C VAL A 164 36.15 -55.67 -8.64
N THR A 165 37.36 -56.00 -8.20
CA THR A 165 37.64 -56.58 -6.88
C THR A 165 37.24 -55.66 -5.71
N HIS A 166 37.38 -54.33 -5.88
CA HIS A 166 36.97 -53.38 -4.85
C HIS A 166 35.45 -53.33 -4.71
N TYR A 167 34.70 -53.41 -5.81
CA TYR A 167 33.23 -53.51 -5.75
C TYR A 167 32.77 -54.79 -5.04
N ALA A 168 33.38 -55.95 -5.33
CA ALA A 168 33.04 -57.20 -4.67
C ALA A 168 33.30 -57.12 -3.14
N THR A 169 34.40 -56.49 -2.74
CA THR A 169 34.73 -56.22 -1.33
C THR A 169 33.67 -55.34 -0.67
N PHE A 170 33.27 -54.23 -1.29
CA PHE A 170 32.24 -53.33 -0.74
C PHE A 170 30.87 -53.98 -0.61
N VAL A 171 30.45 -54.77 -1.59
CA VAL A 171 29.17 -55.52 -1.53
C VAL A 171 29.19 -56.53 -0.39
N THR A 172 30.29 -57.28 -0.24
CA THR A 172 30.44 -58.28 0.82
C THR A 172 30.44 -57.61 2.20
N LEU A 173 31.19 -56.53 2.39
CA LEU A 173 31.19 -55.74 3.62
C LEU A 173 29.81 -55.15 3.93
N GLY A 174 29.12 -54.62 2.91
CA GLY A 174 27.77 -54.09 3.04
C GLY A 174 26.77 -55.16 3.49
N LEU A 175 26.84 -56.36 2.92
CA LEU A 175 26.01 -57.50 3.31
C LEU A 175 26.28 -57.92 4.76
N VAL A 176 27.55 -58.07 5.15
CA VAL A 176 27.92 -58.42 6.53
C VAL A 176 27.44 -57.35 7.51
N ALA A 177 27.65 -56.06 7.21
CA ALA A 177 27.19 -54.97 8.05
C ALA A 177 25.66 -54.95 8.21
N LEU A 178 24.92 -55.19 7.12
CA LEU A 178 23.46 -55.26 7.16
C LEU A 178 22.98 -56.45 8.00
N LEU A 179 23.58 -57.63 7.83
CA LEU A 179 23.27 -58.81 8.64
C LEU A 179 23.57 -58.59 10.13
N LEU A 180 24.65 -57.88 10.46
CA LEU A 180 24.98 -57.51 11.84
C LEU A 180 23.93 -56.54 12.41
N ILE A 181 23.58 -55.48 11.69
CA ILE A 181 22.55 -54.51 12.14
C ILE A 181 21.21 -55.21 12.36
N VAL A 182 20.79 -56.05 11.42
CA VAL A 182 19.52 -56.79 11.51
C VAL A 182 19.57 -57.82 12.64
N GLY A 183 20.66 -58.57 12.78
CA GLY A 183 20.76 -59.58 13.83
C GLY A 183 20.88 -58.97 15.24
N LEU A 184 21.54 -57.81 15.38
CA LEU A 184 21.59 -57.09 16.65
C LEU A 184 20.23 -56.47 17.01
N THR A 185 19.53 -55.85 16.05
CA THR A 185 18.20 -55.27 16.30
C THR A 185 17.11 -56.33 16.46
N GLY A 186 17.25 -57.47 15.78
CA GLY A 186 16.34 -58.61 15.83
C GLY A 186 16.62 -59.60 16.97
N GLY A 187 17.64 -59.38 17.79
CA GLY A 187 17.97 -60.25 18.93
C GLY A 187 18.49 -61.64 18.53
N TRP A 188 19.08 -61.79 17.35
CA TRP A 188 19.60 -63.08 16.87
C TRP A 188 20.88 -63.53 17.61
N PHE A 189 21.51 -62.61 18.35
CA PHE A 189 22.80 -62.80 19.01
C PHE A 189 22.74 -62.62 20.55
N LEU A 190 21.53 -62.49 21.12
CA LEU A 190 21.25 -62.45 22.56
C LEU A 190 20.43 -63.68 22.96
#